data_AF-A0A6I8V9B6-F1
#
_entry.id   AF-A0A6I8V9B6-F1
#
_cell.length_a   1.000
_cell.length_b   1.000
_cell.length_c   1.000
_cell.angle_alpha   90.00
_cell.angle_beta   90.00
_cell.angle_gamma   90.00
#
_symmetry.space_group_name_H-M   'P 1'
#
loop_
_entity.id
_entity.type
_entity.pdbx_description
1 polymer ?
#
loop_
_entity_poly.entity_id
_entity_poly.type
_entity_poly.pdbx_seq_one_letter_code
_entity_poly.pdbx_strand_id
1 'polypeptide(L)'
;MRNCLAIVLSLLVCLGLYSLHLVNGHGSHEHALANTPYIRRYNQMYDMVHNELLPMLKVTECPSLMRRNISAIEEDRLNGNWFLIGLTPPFGDRRRKDKNKCVEDDLPRIVARNPRDQHVLSTDNISYLIIYRCDQSDDDFVMVFRVWTRSKNPSPTIYKNALEVLRINNISENVVVRVQPDRATCTNFVA
;
A
#
# COMPACT_ATOMS: atom_id res chain seq x y z
N MET A 1 -41.82 63.69 9.37
CA MET A 1 -40.67 63.20 8.57
C MET A 1 -39.38 63.18 9.42
N ARG A 2 -39.38 62.51 10.57
CA ARG A 2 -38.21 62.45 11.49
C ARG A 2 -37.87 61.02 11.92
N ASN A 3 -38.84 60.09 11.81
CA ASN A 3 -38.68 58.69 12.18
C ASN A 3 -38.15 57.80 11.03
N CYS A 4 -38.32 58.17 9.75
CA CYS A 4 -37.72 57.41 8.64
C CYS A 4 -36.21 57.64 8.52
N LEU A 5 -35.70 58.82 8.90
CA LEU A 5 -34.27 59.13 8.82
C LEU A 5 -33.45 58.33 9.85
N ALA A 6 -34.03 58.09 11.03
CA ALA A 6 -33.38 57.32 12.11
C ALA A 6 -33.21 55.84 11.75
N ILE A 7 -34.17 55.25 11.02
CA ILE A 7 -34.13 53.84 10.61
C ILE A 7 -33.12 53.62 9.47
N VAL A 8 -32.98 54.58 8.55
CA VAL A 8 -32.00 54.51 7.47
C VAL A 8 -30.57 54.69 7.99
N LEU A 9 -30.36 55.57 8.98
CA LEU A 9 -29.04 55.70 9.62
C LEU A 9 -28.65 54.47 10.45
N SER A 10 -29.58 53.76 11.10
CA SER A 10 -29.25 52.53 11.85
C SER A 10 -28.88 51.36 10.93
N LEU A 11 -29.53 51.25 9.76
CA LEU A 11 -29.21 50.22 8.76
C LEU A 11 -27.84 50.42 8.10
N LEU A 12 -27.43 51.67 7.85
CA LEU A 12 -26.12 51.99 7.27
C LEU A 12 -24.96 51.79 8.26
N VAL A 13 -25.17 52.02 9.55
CA VAL A 13 -24.16 51.73 10.60
C VAL A 13 -23.97 50.21 10.78
N CYS A 14 -25.05 49.43 10.70
CA CYS A 14 -24.96 47.96 10.77
C CYS A 14 -24.27 47.34 9.55
N LEU A 15 -24.46 47.88 8.34
CA LEU A 15 -23.78 47.42 7.13
C LEU A 15 -22.30 47.87 7.06
N GLY A 16 -21.98 49.07 7.57
CA GLY A 16 -20.61 49.54 7.69
C GLY A 16 -19.76 48.73 8.69
N LEU A 17 -20.36 48.30 9.81
CA LEU A 17 -19.69 47.44 10.81
C LEU A 17 -19.52 45.99 10.34
N TYR A 18 -20.45 45.47 9.51
CA TYR A 18 -20.29 44.16 8.87
C TYR A 18 -19.13 44.13 7.87
N SER A 19 -18.81 45.28 7.25
CA SER A 19 -17.77 45.39 6.23
C SER A 19 -16.36 45.55 6.83
N LEU A 20 -16.26 46.08 8.05
CA LEU A 20 -15.01 46.20 8.79
C LEU A 20 -14.59 44.89 9.49
N HIS A 21 -15.54 44.01 9.81
CA HIS A 21 -15.23 42.65 10.29
C HIS A 21 -14.76 41.68 9.20
N LEU A 22 -14.91 42.02 7.92
CA LEU A 22 -14.42 41.18 6.81
C LEU A 22 -13.00 41.52 6.35
N VAL A 23 -12.39 42.61 6.84
CA VAL A 23 -11.07 43.05 6.35
C VAL A 23 -9.97 43.05 7.43
N ASN A 24 -10.29 43.09 8.72
CA ASN A 24 -9.25 43.00 9.75
C ASN A 24 -9.68 42.24 11.00
N GLY A 25 -9.03 41.09 11.20
CA GLY A 25 -8.77 40.54 12.52
C GLY A 25 -9.87 39.63 13.07
N HIS A 26 -9.72 38.34 12.84
CA HIS A 26 -8.87 37.54 13.70
C HIS A 26 -8.55 36.27 12.93
N GLY A 27 -7.25 35.94 12.89
CA GLY A 27 -6.83 34.59 12.56
C GLY A 27 -7.64 33.68 13.47
N SER A 28 -8.60 33.00 12.86
CA SER A 28 -9.06 31.76 13.41
C SER A 28 -7.79 30.95 13.56
N HIS A 29 -7.27 30.90 14.79
CA HIS A 29 -6.73 29.66 15.31
C HIS A 29 -7.87 28.65 15.16
N GLU A 30 -8.12 28.22 13.91
CA GLU A 30 -8.54 26.88 13.65
C GLU A 30 -7.49 26.11 14.40
N HIS A 31 -7.91 25.55 15.52
CA HIS A 31 -7.45 24.26 15.93
C HIS A 31 -7.58 23.38 14.69
N ALA A 32 -6.62 23.47 13.76
CA ALA A 32 -6.24 22.40 12.90
C ALA A 32 -5.99 21.29 13.90
N LEU A 33 -7.03 20.48 14.12
CA LEU A 33 -7.00 19.31 14.97
C LEU A 33 -5.64 18.69 14.69
N ALA A 34 -4.86 18.36 15.72
CA ALA A 34 -3.48 17.86 15.57
C ALA A 34 -3.33 16.67 14.57
N ASN A 35 -4.46 16.16 14.05
CA ASN A 35 -4.65 15.13 13.06
C ASN A 35 -4.85 15.60 11.60
N THR A 36 -4.94 16.90 11.26
CA THR A 36 -5.16 17.35 9.86
C THR A 36 -4.09 16.83 8.88
N PRO A 37 -2.79 16.84 9.22
CA PRO A 37 -1.75 16.25 8.37
C PRO A 37 -1.88 14.72 8.24
N TYR A 38 -2.35 14.05 9.31
CA TYR A 38 -2.56 12.60 9.32
C TYR A 38 -3.72 12.21 8.39
N ILE A 39 -4.86 12.91 8.50
CA ILE A 39 -6.04 12.69 7.65
C ILE A 39 -5.68 12.93 6.17
N ARG A 40 -4.94 14.01 5.86
CA ARG A 40 -4.49 14.27 4.50
C ARG A 40 -3.63 13.12 3.94
N ARG A 41 -2.63 12.64 4.70
CA ARG A 41 -1.77 11.52 4.28
C ARG A 41 -2.55 10.23 4.11
N TYR A 42 -3.52 9.97 5.00
CA TYR A 42 -4.39 8.80 4.91
C TYR A 42 -5.21 8.84 3.62
N ASN A 43 -5.87 9.97 3.33
CA ASN A 43 -6.67 10.13 2.11
C ASN A 43 -5.80 9.98 0.85
N GLN A 44 -4.60 10.57 0.82
CA GLN A 44 -3.67 10.40 -0.31
C GLN A 44 -3.28 8.94 -0.56
N MET A 45 -2.98 8.20 0.52
CA MET A 45 -2.68 6.77 0.41
C MET A 45 -3.91 5.98 -0.05
N TYR A 46 -5.09 6.34 0.48
CA TYR A 46 -6.35 5.71 0.10
C TYR A 46 -6.63 5.92 -1.40
N ASP A 47 -6.50 7.16 -1.89
CA ASP A 47 -6.73 7.52 -3.29
C ASP A 47 -5.75 6.78 -4.21
N MET A 48 -4.46 6.77 -3.88
CA MET A 48 -3.47 6.00 -4.64
C MET A 48 -3.85 4.51 -4.70
N VAL A 49 -4.24 3.91 -3.58
CA VAL A 49 -4.62 2.49 -3.55
C VAL A 49 -5.86 2.21 -4.38
N HIS A 50 -6.94 2.98 -4.19
CA HIS A 50 -8.25 2.66 -4.78
C HIS A 50 -8.40 3.15 -6.22
N ASN A 51 -7.76 4.25 -6.58
CA ASN A 51 -7.91 4.87 -7.89
C ASN A 51 -6.76 4.52 -8.85
N GLU A 52 -5.56 4.18 -8.33
CA GLU A 52 -4.39 3.88 -9.17
C GLU A 52 -4.01 2.40 -9.12
N LEU A 53 -3.80 1.83 -7.93
CA LEU A 53 -3.20 0.49 -7.81
C LEU A 53 -4.21 -0.65 -7.97
N LEU A 54 -5.34 -0.60 -7.23
CA LEU A 54 -6.34 -1.67 -7.25
C LEU A 54 -6.94 -1.92 -8.64
N PRO A 55 -7.29 -0.91 -9.46
CA PRO A 55 -7.81 -1.13 -10.80
C PRO A 55 -6.83 -1.89 -11.71
N MET A 56 -5.52 -1.75 -11.49
CA MET A 56 -4.49 -2.47 -12.26
C MET A 56 -4.29 -3.92 -11.80
N LEU A 57 -4.77 -4.27 -10.60
CA LEU A 57 -4.60 -5.58 -9.98
C LEU A 57 -5.90 -6.40 -9.97
N LYS A 58 -7.05 -5.74 -10.17
CA LYS A 58 -8.35 -6.39 -10.27
C LYS A 58 -8.48 -7.16 -11.58
N VAL A 59 -9.00 -8.38 -11.48
CA VAL A 59 -9.20 -9.31 -12.58
C VAL A 59 -10.51 -10.08 -12.38
N THR A 60 -11.17 -10.44 -13.47
CA THR A 60 -12.44 -11.21 -13.43
C THR A 60 -12.21 -12.68 -13.09
N GLU A 61 -11.02 -13.20 -13.38
CA GLU A 61 -10.58 -14.55 -13.06
C GLU A 61 -9.12 -14.52 -12.64
N CYS A 62 -8.72 -15.40 -11.73
CA CYS A 62 -7.34 -15.50 -11.27
C CYS A 62 -6.40 -15.99 -12.38
N PRO A 63 -5.46 -15.17 -12.87
CA PRO A 63 -4.60 -15.56 -13.97
C PRO A 63 -3.55 -16.58 -13.52
N SER A 64 -3.27 -17.54 -14.40
CA SER A 64 -2.09 -18.38 -14.30
C SER A 64 -0.89 -17.61 -14.87
N LEU A 65 -0.07 -17.05 -13.98
CA LEU A 65 1.09 -16.26 -14.36
C LEU A 65 2.25 -17.14 -14.85
N MET A 66 2.97 -16.67 -15.85
CA MET A 66 4.26 -17.23 -16.26
C MET A 66 5.24 -17.19 -15.09
N ARG A 67 5.77 -18.35 -14.75
CA ARG A 67 6.76 -18.52 -13.68
C ARG A 67 8.15 -18.64 -14.29
N ARG A 68 9.16 -18.13 -13.57
CA ARG A 68 10.56 -18.40 -13.93
C ARG A 68 10.97 -19.77 -13.42
N ASN A 69 11.34 -20.64 -14.36
CA ASN A 69 12.06 -21.91 -14.14
C ASN A 69 11.72 -22.62 -12.82
N ILE A 70 10.45 -23.00 -12.65
CA ILE A 70 9.93 -23.66 -11.43
C ILE A 70 10.75 -24.90 -11.08
N SER A 71 11.20 -25.64 -12.10
CA SER A 71 12.03 -26.84 -11.98
C SER A 71 13.39 -26.58 -11.34
N ALA A 72 13.85 -25.33 -11.28
CA ALA A 72 15.09 -24.94 -10.64
C ALA A 72 14.90 -24.43 -9.21
N ILE A 73 13.67 -24.41 -8.68
CA ILE A 73 13.42 -23.96 -7.32
C ILE A 73 13.79 -25.07 -6.34
N GLU A 74 14.74 -24.77 -5.46
CA GLU A 74 15.25 -25.65 -4.42
C GLU A 74 14.56 -25.29 -3.09
N GLU A 75 13.56 -26.06 -2.68
CA GLU A 75 12.68 -25.76 -1.54
C GLU A 75 13.46 -25.60 -0.21
N ASP A 76 14.45 -26.46 0.00
CA ASP A 76 15.35 -26.44 1.15
C ASP A 76 16.12 -25.12 1.29
N ARG A 77 16.45 -24.49 0.17
CA ARG A 77 17.14 -23.20 0.12
C ARG A 77 16.23 -22.01 0.42
N LEU A 78 14.92 -22.20 0.39
CA LEU A 78 13.95 -21.16 0.73
C LEU A 78 13.69 -21.07 2.24
N ASN A 79 14.16 -22.03 3.04
CA ASN A 79 14.03 -21.97 4.49
C ASN A 79 14.80 -20.79 5.10
N GLY A 80 14.37 -20.37 6.28
CA GLY A 80 15.03 -19.34 7.08
C GLY A 80 14.38 -17.96 6.98
N ASN A 81 15.13 -16.94 7.40
CA ASN A 81 14.62 -15.58 7.53
C ASN A 81 14.52 -14.85 6.18
N TRP A 82 13.39 -14.16 6.02
CA TRP A 82 13.06 -13.31 4.89
C TRP A 82 12.40 -12.02 5.35
N PHE A 83 12.68 -10.91 4.67
CA PHE A 83 12.13 -9.59 4.97
C PHE A 83 11.20 -9.13 3.86
N LEU A 84 9.99 -8.72 4.21
CA LEU A 84 9.03 -8.15 3.26
C LEU A 84 9.46 -6.74 2.89
N ILE A 85 9.85 -6.54 1.64
CA ILE A 85 10.38 -5.27 1.13
C ILE A 85 9.48 -4.61 0.08
N GLY A 86 8.48 -5.33 -0.43
CA GLY A 86 7.54 -4.84 -1.42
C GLY A 86 6.23 -5.60 -1.35
N LEU A 87 5.11 -4.91 -1.52
CA LEU A 87 3.79 -5.53 -1.51
C LEU A 87 2.79 -4.75 -2.36
N THR A 88 1.81 -5.47 -2.89
CA THR A 88 0.62 -4.87 -3.50
C THR A 88 -0.55 -4.83 -2.52
N PRO A 89 -1.56 -3.97 -2.74
CA PRO A 89 -2.83 -4.05 -2.04
C PRO A 89 -3.47 -5.45 -2.17
N PRO A 90 -4.28 -5.87 -1.18
CA PRO A 90 -4.53 -5.18 0.08
C PRO A 90 -3.33 -5.25 1.05
N PHE A 91 -3.09 -4.18 1.81
CA PHE A 91 -1.97 -4.07 2.77
C PHE A 91 -2.28 -4.67 4.16
N GLY A 92 -3.32 -5.50 4.24
CA GLY A 92 -3.90 -6.03 5.48
C GLY A 92 -3.10 -7.12 6.20
N ASP A 93 -1.81 -7.27 5.93
CA ASP A 93 -1.02 -8.26 6.66
C ASP A 93 -0.72 -7.74 8.07
N ARG A 94 -1.19 -8.53 9.05
CA ARG A 94 -1.17 -8.30 10.51
C ARG A 94 -0.11 -7.28 10.93
N ARG A 95 -0.52 -6.07 11.35
CA ARG A 95 0.39 -5.11 12.00
C ARG A 95 1.00 -5.78 13.23
N ARG A 96 2.27 -6.20 13.13
CA ARG A 96 2.95 -6.91 14.22
C ARG A 96 3.41 -5.93 15.30
N LYS A 97 3.24 -6.34 16.56
CA LYS A 97 3.67 -5.57 17.74
C LYS A 97 5.17 -5.62 18.00
N ASP A 98 5.87 -6.65 17.50
CA ASP A 98 7.33 -6.81 17.65
C ASP A 98 8.01 -6.89 16.28
N LYS A 99 8.78 -5.84 15.93
CA LYS A 99 9.51 -5.72 14.67
C LYS A 99 10.85 -6.47 14.69
N ASN A 100 11.29 -6.95 15.84
CA ASN A 100 12.61 -7.53 16.04
C ASN A 100 12.59 -9.06 15.99
N LYS A 101 11.41 -9.69 15.94
CA LYS A 101 11.27 -11.14 15.85
C LYS A 101 10.73 -11.55 14.50
N CYS A 102 11.37 -12.57 13.92
CA CYS A 102 10.82 -13.28 12.78
C CYS A 102 9.68 -14.17 13.27
N VAL A 103 8.56 -14.16 12.55
CA VAL A 103 7.46 -15.07 12.82
C VAL A 103 7.60 -16.26 11.90
N GLU A 104 7.45 -17.43 12.46
CA GLU A 104 7.42 -18.67 11.70
C GLU A 104 6.16 -18.73 10.83
N ASP A 105 6.34 -19.13 9.58
CA ASP A 105 5.25 -19.32 8.62
C ASP A 105 5.63 -20.47 7.68
N ASP A 106 4.64 -21.17 7.17
CA ASP A 106 4.88 -22.27 6.24
C ASP A 106 5.35 -21.70 4.91
N LEU A 107 6.35 -22.35 4.32
CA LEU A 107 6.79 -22.00 2.98
C LEU A 107 5.64 -22.21 1.98
N PRO A 108 5.32 -21.21 1.14
CA PRO A 108 4.27 -21.39 0.15
C PRO A 108 4.64 -22.48 -0.85
N ARG A 109 3.61 -23.10 -1.43
CA ARG A 109 3.81 -24.15 -2.43
C ARG A 109 4.65 -23.62 -3.59
N ILE A 110 5.54 -24.46 -4.11
CA ILE A 110 6.24 -24.17 -5.37
C ILE A 110 5.27 -24.26 -6.57
N VAL A 111 4.30 -25.17 -6.47
CA VAL A 111 3.26 -25.38 -7.48
C VAL A 111 1.88 -25.15 -6.88
N ALA A 112 1.18 -24.12 -7.37
CA ALA A 112 -0.23 -23.90 -7.06
C ALA A 112 -1.10 -25.08 -7.53
N ARG A 113 -2.06 -25.52 -6.71
CA ARG A 113 -3.03 -26.55 -7.10
C ARG A 113 -4.27 -25.93 -7.75
N ASN A 114 -4.60 -24.71 -7.35
CA ASN A 114 -5.63 -23.89 -7.96
C ASN A 114 -5.12 -22.45 -8.20
N PRO A 115 -5.78 -21.66 -9.06
CA PRO A 115 -5.36 -20.29 -9.37
C PRO A 115 -5.37 -19.29 -8.18
N ARG A 116 -6.02 -19.65 -7.06
CA ARG A 116 -6.12 -18.81 -5.86
C ARG A 116 -5.05 -19.12 -4.82
N ASP A 117 -4.41 -20.29 -4.91
CA ASP A 117 -3.42 -20.74 -3.95
C ASP A 117 -2.22 -19.79 -3.89
N GLN A 118 -1.79 -19.49 -2.67
CA GLN A 118 -0.52 -18.82 -2.44
C GLN A 118 0.64 -19.74 -2.86
N HIS A 119 1.52 -19.22 -3.71
CA HIS A 119 2.66 -19.98 -4.23
C HIS A 119 3.85 -19.10 -4.59
N VAL A 120 5.01 -19.73 -4.72
CA VAL A 120 6.23 -19.07 -5.21
C VAL A 120 6.09 -18.80 -6.71
N LEU A 121 6.13 -17.53 -7.09
CA LEU A 121 6.07 -17.08 -8.48
C LEU A 121 7.45 -16.99 -9.12
N SER A 122 8.45 -16.52 -8.37
CA SER A 122 9.84 -16.37 -8.82
C SER A 122 10.82 -16.29 -7.64
N THR A 123 11.99 -16.88 -7.79
CA THR A 123 13.09 -16.82 -6.83
C THR A 123 14.41 -17.17 -7.51
N ASP A 124 15.54 -16.75 -6.94
CA ASP A 124 16.88 -17.25 -7.25
C ASP A 124 17.42 -18.22 -6.19
N ASN A 125 16.53 -18.78 -5.36
CA ASN A 125 16.82 -19.67 -4.22
C ASN A 125 17.61 -19.04 -3.07
N ILE A 126 18.13 -17.82 -3.23
CA ILE A 126 19.13 -17.27 -2.32
C ILE A 126 18.72 -15.89 -1.83
N SER A 127 18.49 -14.95 -2.73
CA SER A 127 18.48 -13.52 -2.42
C SER A 127 17.09 -12.90 -2.43
N TYR A 128 16.19 -13.37 -3.30
CA TYR A 128 14.82 -12.88 -3.38
C TYR A 128 13.79 -14.01 -3.53
N LEU A 129 12.57 -13.72 -3.09
CA LEU A 129 11.42 -14.60 -3.19
C LEU A 129 10.19 -13.75 -3.49
N ILE A 130 9.45 -14.10 -4.53
CA ILE A 130 8.16 -13.49 -4.85
C ILE A 130 7.07 -14.52 -4.68
N ILE A 131 6.13 -14.17 -3.82
CA ILE A 131 4.95 -14.96 -3.55
C ILE A 131 3.76 -14.26 -4.20
N TYR A 132 2.99 -15.04 -4.93
CA TYR A 132 1.74 -14.62 -5.56
C TYR A 132 0.58 -15.37 -4.93
N ARG A 133 -0.50 -14.65 -4.68
CA ARG A 133 -1.82 -15.20 -4.36
C ARG A 133 -2.88 -14.37 -5.07
N CYS A 134 -4.06 -14.95 -5.27
CA CYS A 134 -5.17 -14.28 -5.92
C CYS A 134 -6.37 -14.30 -4.98
N ASP A 135 -6.65 -13.15 -4.37
CA ASP A 135 -7.65 -13.02 -3.33
C ASP A 135 -9.00 -12.66 -3.96
N GLN A 136 -10.09 -13.29 -3.49
CA GLN A 136 -11.44 -12.89 -3.90
C GLN A 136 -11.80 -11.55 -3.25
N SER A 137 -12.35 -10.62 -4.03
CA SER A 137 -12.78 -9.29 -3.58
C SER A 137 -14.12 -8.95 -4.22
N ASP A 138 -15.20 -9.10 -3.46
CA ASP A 138 -16.58 -8.96 -3.94
C ASP A 138 -16.84 -9.93 -5.11
N ASP A 139 -17.16 -9.38 -6.29
CA ASP A 139 -17.39 -10.12 -7.54
C ASP A 139 -16.12 -10.30 -8.39
N ASP A 140 -15.01 -9.67 -7.99
CA ASP A 140 -13.73 -9.72 -8.69
C ASP A 140 -12.69 -10.55 -7.91
N PHE A 141 -11.50 -10.69 -8.50
CA PHE A 141 -10.29 -11.10 -7.82
C PHE A 141 -9.24 -9.99 -7.84
N VAL A 142 -8.32 -10.03 -6.88
CA VAL A 142 -7.18 -9.12 -6.80
C VAL A 142 -5.90 -9.94 -6.84
N MET A 143 -5.01 -9.59 -7.78
CA MET A 143 -3.66 -10.13 -7.80
C MET A 143 -2.84 -9.55 -6.65
N VAL A 144 -2.28 -10.42 -5.82
CA VAL A 144 -1.53 -10.02 -4.62
C VAL A 144 -0.12 -10.54 -4.71
N PHE A 145 0.85 -9.63 -4.75
CA PHE A 145 2.28 -9.95 -4.77
C PHE A 145 2.93 -9.52 -3.46
N ARG A 146 3.84 -10.38 -2.98
CA ARG A 146 4.71 -10.12 -1.84
C ARG A 146 6.14 -10.36 -2.25
N VAL A 147 6.98 -9.35 -2.08
CA VAL A 147 8.40 -9.38 -2.46
C VAL A 147 9.22 -9.47 -1.18
N TRP A 148 9.95 -10.57 -1.07
CA TRP A 148 10.77 -10.92 0.08
C TRP A 148 12.25 -10.97 -0.32
N THR A 149 13.12 -10.57 0.59
CA THR A 149 14.59 -10.69 0.42
C THR A 149 15.27 -11.11 1.71
N ARG A 150 16.52 -11.60 1.61
CA ARG A 150 17.33 -11.95 2.80
C ARG A 150 17.83 -10.76 3.62
N SER A 151 17.70 -9.54 3.09
CA SER A 151 18.08 -8.29 3.74
C SER A 151 16.91 -7.30 3.71
N LYS A 152 16.78 -6.46 4.75
CA LYS A 152 15.86 -5.31 4.76
C LYS A 152 16.25 -4.24 3.72
N ASN A 153 17.51 -4.23 3.32
CA ASN A 153 18.12 -3.31 2.36
C ASN A 153 18.85 -4.11 1.27
N PRO A 154 18.13 -4.80 0.37
CA PRO A 154 18.77 -5.47 -0.75
C PRO A 154 19.41 -4.43 -1.68
N SER A 155 20.37 -4.88 -2.48
CA SER A 155 20.89 -4.04 -3.56
C SER A 155 19.78 -3.73 -4.58
N PRO A 156 19.86 -2.61 -5.32
CA PRO A 156 18.89 -2.28 -6.36
C PRO A 156 18.74 -3.39 -7.42
N THR A 157 19.82 -4.10 -7.72
CA THR A 157 19.82 -5.24 -8.65
C THR A 157 18.95 -6.39 -8.15
N ILE A 158 19.07 -6.78 -6.87
CA ILE A 158 18.24 -7.84 -6.30
C ILE A 158 16.76 -7.47 -6.38
N TYR A 159 16.42 -6.21 -6.04
CA TYR A 159 15.04 -5.74 -6.12
C TYR A 159 14.50 -5.77 -7.56
N LYS A 160 15.27 -5.28 -8.52
CA LYS A 160 14.90 -5.31 -9.94
C LYS A 160 14.72 -6.74 -10.46
N ASN A 161 15.63 -7.65 -10.11
CA ASN A 161 15.56 -9.05 -10.51
C ASN A 161 14.33 -9.75 -9.95
N ALA A 162 13.92 -9.40 -8.72
CA ALA A 162 12.66 -9.88 -8.18
C ALA A 162 11.51 -9.42 -9.12
N LEU A 163 11.35 -8.11 -9.32
CA LEU A 163 10.19 -7.58 -10.05
C LEU A 163 10.12 -7.96 -11.54
N GLU A 164 11.18 -8.52 -12.11
CA GLU A 164 11.23 -8.94 -13.51
C GLU A 164 10.11 -9.92 -13.89
N VAL A 165 9.66 -10.78 -12.98
CA VAL A 165 8.55 -11.71 -13.26
C VAL A 165 7.22 -10.99 -13.51
N LEU A 166 7.02 -9.79 -12.93
CA LEU A 166 5.84 -8.97 -13.23
C LEU A 166 5.88 -8.47 -14.67
N ARG A 167 7.05 -7.99 -15.13
CA ARG A 167 7.22 -7.52 -16.52
C ARG A 167 6.93 -8.61 -17.54
N ILE A 168 7.39 -9.84 -17.31
CA ILE A 168 7.16 -10.98 -18.19
C ILE A 168 5.66 -11.29 -18.31
N ASN A 169 4.90 -11.00 -17.26
CA ASN A 169 3.45 -11.16 -17.22
C ASN A 169 2.68 -9.90 -17.64
N ASN A 170 3.34 -8.89 -18.21
CA ASN A 170 2.76 -7.60 -18.58
C ASN A 170 2.11 -6.84 -17.41
N ILE A 171 2.61 -7.05 -16.19
CA ILE A 171 2.18 -6.34 -14.99
C ILE A 171 3.20 -5.24 -14.69
N SER A 172 2.70 -4.01 -14.50
CA SER A 172 3.55 -2.87 -14.15
C SER A 172 4.19 -3.06 -12.78
N GLU A 173 5.49 -2.81 -12.67
CA GLU A 173 6.21 -2.87 -11.39
C GLU A 173 5.72 -1.81 -10.38
N ASN A 174 5.12 -0.71 -10.88
CA ASN A 174 4.63 0.39 -10.06
C ASN A 174 3.46 -0.01 -9.14
N VAL A 175 2.83 -1.16 -9.39
CA VAL A 175 1.80 -1.70 -8.49
C VAL A 175 2.37 -2.18 -7.16
N VAL A 176 3.68 -2.46 -7.11
CA VAL A 176 4.38 -2.89 -5.90
C VAL A 176 4.85 -1.68 -5.11
N VAL A 177 4.26 -1.48 -3.93
CA VAL A 177 4.68 -0.44 -3.00
C VAL A 177 5.88 -0.93 -2.21
N ARG A 178 6.98 -0.16 -2.27
CA ARG A 178 8.20 -0.46 -1.52
C ARG A 178 8.00 -0.23 -0.02
N VAL A 179 8.40 -1.19 0.78
CA VAL A 179 8.41 -1.09 2.25
C VAL A 179 9.68 -0.40 2.70
N GLN A 180 9.53 0.56 3.62
CA GLN A 180 10.69 1.18 4.24
C GLN A 180 11.45 0.15 5.11
N PRO A 181 12.79 0.17 5.15
CA PRO A 181 13.57 -0.88 5.83
C PRO A 181 13.26 -1.04 7.32
N ASP A 182 12.92 0.04 8.01
CA ASP A 182 12.50 0.09 9.42
C ASP A 182 11.08 -0.47 9.67
N ARG A 183 10.34 -0.71 8.58
CA ARG A 183 8.98 -1.28 8.57
C ARG A 183 8.93 -2.67 7.97
N ALA A 184 10.01 -3.16 7.37
CA ALA A 184 10.11 -4.49 6.81
C ALA A 184 9.89 -5.54 7.91
N THR A 185 8.84 -6.35 7.74
CA THR A 185 8.53 -7.47 8.65
C THR A 185 9.43 -8.66 8.33
N CYS A 186 9.85 -9.40 9.37
CA CYS A 186 10.59 -10.63 9.19
C CYS A 186 9.68 -11.86 9.29
N THR A 187 9.82 -12.79 8.36
CA THR A 187 9.21 -14.12 8.41
C THR A 187 10.30 -15.17 8.31
N ASN A 188 10.22 -16.20 9.15
CA ASN A 188 11.07 -17.37 9.07
C ASN A 188 10.26 -18.46 8.35
N PHE A 189 10.55 -18.71 7.08
CA PHE A 189 9.86 -19.77 6.34
C PHE A 189 10.43 -21.14 6.70
N VAL A 190 9.53 -22.08 6.95
CA VAL A 190 9.83 -23.49 7.24
C VAL A 190 9.04 -24.38 6.27
N ALA A 191 9.67 -25.42 5.77
CA ALA A 191 9.09 -26.42 4.86
C ALA A 191 8.59 -27.66 5.63
#